data_AF-A0A7Y4RZ17-F1
#
_entry.id   AF-A0A7Y4RZ17-F1
#
_cell.length_a   1.000
_cell.length_b   1.000
_cell.length_c   1.000
_cell.angle_alpha   90.00
_cell.angle_beta   90.00
_cell.angle_gamma   90.00
#
_symmetry.space_group_name_H-M   'P 1'
#
loop_
_entity.id
_entity.type
_entity.pdbx_description
1 polymer ?
#
loop_
_entity_poly.entity_id
_entity_poly.type
_entity_poly.pdbx_seq_one_letter_code
_entity_poly.pdbx_strand_id
1 'polypeptide(L)' 'MSSSHANLSLPLSEDEFAELDLFLMSDATSDETMRIDGLDGYLMTIAIGPKQVPLKRWLPEIWVPDEQDSPQFNSKA' A
#
# COMPACT_ATOMS: atom_id res chain seq x y z
N MET A 1 22.91 -11.60 5.10
CA MET A 1 21.69 -11.78 4.29
C MET A 1 21.54 -10.53 3.47
N SER A 2 21.69 -10.63 2.14
CA SER A 2 21.69 -9.46 1.26
C SER A 2 20.26 -8.97 1.12
N SER A 3 19.92 -7.83 1.73
CA SER A 3 18.65 -7.15 1.45
C SER A 3 18.69 -6.66 0.00
N SER A 4 18.09 -7.43 -0.91
CA SER A 4 17.72 -6.91 -2.22
C SER A 4 16.79 -5.74 -1.99
N HIS A 5 17.23 -4.54 -2.37
CA HIS A 5 16.37 -3.37 -2.31
C HIS A 5 15.34 -3.49 -3.43
N ALA A 6 14.06 -3.36 -3.10
CA ALA A 6 13.00 -3.36 -4.10
C ALA A 6 13.24 -2.24 -5.12
N ASN A 7 13.27 -2.58 -6.40
CA ASN A 7 13.36 -1.59 -7.46
C ASN A 7 11.95 -1.12 -7.82
N LEU A 8 11.54 0.02 -7.26
CA LEU A 8 10.20 0.59 -7.40
C LEU A 8 9.81 1.02 -8.83
N SER A 9 10.72 0.90 -9.81
CA SER A 9 10.45 1.16 -11.23
C SER A 9 10.04 -0.10 -12.02
N LEU A 10 10.10 -1.27 -11.39
CA LEU A 10 9.64 -2.53 -11.97
C LEU A 10 8.33 -2.97 -11.33
N PRO A 11 7.48 -3.71 -12.06
CA PRO A 11 6.35 -4.42 -11.45
C PRO A 11 6.85 -5.37 -10.36
N LEU A 12 6.02 -5.57 -9.33
CA LEU A 12 6.29 -6.58 -8.31
C LEU A 12 6.25 -7.98 -8.94
N SER A 13 7.12 -8.86 -8.45
CA SER A 13 7.08 -10.29 -8.70
C SER A 13 5.94 -10.97 -7.94
N GLU A 14 5.62 -12.22 -8.30
CA GLU A 14 4.57 -12.99 -7.60
C GLU A 14 4.88 -13.18 -6.11
N ASP A 15 6.16 -13.39 -5.76
CA ASP A 15 6.59 -13.52 -4.36
C ASP A 15 6.43 -12.21 -3.58
N GLU A 16 6.76 -11.07 -4.20
CA GLU A 16 6.57 -9.75 -3.60
C GLU A 16 5.07 -9.40 -3.45
N PHE A 17 4.23 -9.79 -4.41
CA PHE A 17 2.78 -9.67 -4.28
C PHE A 17 2.22 -10.50 -3.13
N ALA A 18 2.69 -11.74 -2.97
CA ALA A 18 2.28 -12.61 -1.88
C ALA A 18 2.74 -12.08 -0.50
N GLU A 19 3.96 -11.55 -0.41
CA GLU A 19 4.46 -10.90 0.80
C GLU A 19 3.62 -9.66 1.16
N LEU A 20 3.27 -8.85 0.16
CA LEU A 20 2.41 -7.68 0.35
C LEU A 20 1.00 -8.08 0.83
N ASP A 21 0.38 -9.09 0.23
CA ASP A 21 -0.95 -9.57 0.64
C ASP A 21 -0.94 -10.06 2.10
N LEU A 22 0.07 -10.84 2.47
CA LEU A 22 0.27 -11.29 3.85
C LEU A 22 0.45 -10.12 4.83
N PHE A 23 1.19 -9.08 4.43
CA PHE A 23 1.38 -7.89 5.25
C PHE A 23 0.06 -7.12 5.47
N LEU A 24 -0.72 -6.89 4.40
CA LEU A 24 -2.00 -6.16 4.46
C LEU A 24 -3.06 -6.89 5.31
N MET A 25 -2.90 -8.20 5.50
CA MET A 25 -3.79 -9.03 6.33
C MET A 25 -3.21 -9.33 7.72
N SER A 26 -2.06 -8.75 8.07
CA SER A 26 -1.39 -9.00 9.35
C SER A 26 -1.82 -8.02 10.43
N ASP A 27 -1.55 -8.36 11.68
CA ASP A 27 -1.77 -7.49 12.85
C ASP A 27 -0.91 -6.20 12.83
N ALA A 28 -0.03 -6.02 11.84
CA ALA A 28 0.76 -4.79 11.66
C ALA A 28 -0.07 -3.64 11.04
N THR A 29 -1.23 -3.96 10.46
CA THR A 29 -2.15 -3.01 9.83
C THR A 29 -3.54 -3.16 10.45
N SER A 30 -4.41 -2.16 10.25
CA SER A 30 -5.80 -2.22 10.74
C SER A 30 -6.62 -3.28 10.00
N ASP A 31 -7.65 -3.83 10.65
CA ASP A 31 -8.65 -4.70 10.02
C ASP A 31 -9.40 -4.02 8.86
N GLU A 32 -9.41 -2.68 8.83
CA GLU A 32 -10.01 -1.86 7.78
C GLU A 32 -9.05 -1.56 6.61
N THR A 33 -7.83 -2.10 6.65
CA THR A 33 -6.83 -1.91 5.59
C THR A 33 -7.35 -2.49 4.28
N MET A 34 -7.18 -1.72 3.21
CA MET A 34 -7.56 -2.14 1.87
C MET A 34 -6.73 -3.35 1.46
N ARG A 35 -7.43 -4.46 1.23
CA ARG A 35 -6.82 -5.68 0.71
C ARG A 35 -6.30 -5.51 -0.70
N ILE A 36 -5.40 -6.41 -1.11
CA ILE A 36 -4.69 -6.32 -2.38
C ILE A 36 -5.62 -6.30 -3.60
N ASP A 37 -6.76 -7.00 -3.51
CA ASP A 37 -7.83 -7.03 -4.53
C ASP A 37 -8.51 -5.67 -4.71
N GLY A 38 -8.73 -4.93 -3.63
CA GLY A 38 -9.25 -3.57 -3.66
C GLY A 38 -8.18 -2.52 -4.03
N LEU A 39 -6.95 -2.72 -3.55
CA LEU A 39 -5.84 -1.78 -3.71
C LEU A 39 -5.51 -1.52 -5.18
N ASP A 40 -5.47 -2.58 -6.00
CA ASP A 40 -5.20 -2.47 -7.43
C ASP A 40 -6.24 -1.57 -8.13
N GLY A 41 -7.52 -1.82 -7.89
CA GLY A 41 -8.61 -1.01 -8.46
C GLY A 41 -8.62 0.44 -7.96
N TYR A 42 -8.25 0.66 -6.70
CA TYR A 42 -8.13 1.99 -6.12
C TYR A 42 -7.01 2.80 -6.76
N LEU A 43 -5.81 2.22 -6.88
CA LEU A 43 -4.66 2.83 -7.56
C LEU A 43 -4.95 3.10 -9.03
N MET A 44 -5.61 2.16 -9.71
CA MET A 44 -6.06 2.34 -11.11
C MET A 44 -6.99 3.55 -11.23
N THR A 45 -7.96 3.69 -10.33
CA THR A 45 -8.90 4.82 -10.32
C THR A 45 -8.18 6.16 -10.11
N ILE A 46 -7.19 6.20 -9.22
CA ILE A 46 -6.35 7.39 -9.00
C ILE A 46 -5.55 7.75 -10.25
N ALA A 47 -4.99 6.74 -10.94
CA ALA A 47 -4.15 6.94 -12.12
C ALA A 47 -4.94 7.43 -13.35
N ILE A 48 -6.14 6.89 -13.59
CA ILE A 48 -6.96 7.25 -14.76
C ILE A 48 -7.88 8.46 -14.53
N GLY A 49 -7.99 8.92 -13.28
CA GLY A 49 -8.88 10.00 -12.91
C GLY A 49 -8.57 11.29 -13.68
N PRO A 50 -9.59 12.10 -14.04
CA PRO A 50 -9.41 13.32 -14.82
C PRO A 50 -8.67 14.43 -14.05
N LYS A 51 -8.46 14.26 -12.74
CA LYS A 51 -7.75 15.19 -11.86
C LYS A 51 -6.77 14.42 -10.99
N GLN A 52 -5.56 14.95 -10.89
CA GLN A 52 -4.55 14.41 -9.98
C GLN A 52 -5.00 14.59 -8.52
N VAL A 53 -4.98 13.50 -7.76
CA VAL A 53 -5.25 13.52 -6.31
C VAL A 53 -3.92 13.61 -5.56
N PRO A 54 -3.74 14.57 -4.63
CA PRO A 54 -2.52 14.66 -3.84
C PRO A 54 -2.27 13.39 -3.02
N LEU A 55 -1.00 12.95 -2.92
CA LEU A 55 -0.60 11.76 -2.17
C LEU A 55 -1.14 11.76 -0.74
N LYS A 56 -1.02 12.91 -0.04
CA LYS A 56 -1.53 13.11 1.33
C LYS A 56 -3.02 12.89 1.50
N ARG A 57 -3.79 12.89 0.40
CA ARG A 57 -5.23 12.71 0.41
C ARG A 57 -5.63 11.26 0.15
N TRP A 58 -4.98 10.56 -0.76
CA TRP A 58 -5.40 9.20 -1.13
C TRP A 58 -4.63 8.09 -0.42
N LEU A 59 -3.39 8.35 0.00
CA LEU A 59 -2.53 7.35 0.63
C LEU A 59 -3.04 6.88 2.00
N PRO A 60 -3.54 7.76 2.90
CA PRO A 60 -4.08 7.32 4.19
C PRO A 60 -5.26 6.36 4.05
N GLU A 61 -6.10 6.57 3.03
CA GLU A 61 -7.31 5.78 2.76
C GLU A 61 -7.03 4.29 2.47
N ILE A 62 -5.79 3.93 2.13
CA ILE A 62 -5.39 2.52 1.96
C ILE A 62 -5.37 1.81 3.30
N TRP A 63 -5.02 2.52 4.37
CA TRP A 63 -4.78 1.94 5.67
C TRP A 63 -6.02 2.00 6.56
N VAL A 64 -6.68 3.17 6.59
CA VAL A 64 -7.80 3.46 7.50
C VAL A 64 -8.46 4.81 7.19
N PRO A 65 -9.72 5.01 7.64
CA PRO A 65 -10.40 6.30 7.56
C PRO A 65 -9.88 7.37 8.54
N ASP A 66 -9.06 7.01 9.56
CA ASP A 66 -8.51 7.95 10.54
C ASP A 66 -6.97 7.80 10.65
N GLU A 67 -6.24 8.91 10.80
CA GLU A 67 -4.77 8.94 10.84
C GLU A 67 -4.17 8.11 11.98
N GLN A 68 -4.89 7.92 13.09
CA GLN A 68 -4.37 7.20 14.27
C GLN A 68 -4.08 5.72 14.01
N ASP A 69 -4.74 5.11 13.02
CA ASP A 69 -4.61 3.68 12.71
C ASP A 69 -3.66 3.43 11.52
N SER A 70 -2.88 4.43 11.14
CA SER A 70 -1.88 4.30 10.07
C SER A 70 -0.77 3.30 10.44
N PRO A 71 -0.24 2.52 9.49
CA PRO A 71 0.81 1.55 9.75
C PRO A 71 2.08 2.22 10.26
N GLN A 72 2.73 1.57 11.21
CA GLN A 72 4.02 2.01 11.73
C GLN A 72 5.14 1.41 10.87
N PHE A 73 5.65 2.22 9.95
CA PHE A 73 6.82 1.83 9.16
C PHE A 73 8.10 1.92 9.98
N ASN A 74 8.89 0.85 10.00
CA ASN A 74 10.21 0.82 10.63
C ASN A 74 11.32 1.52 9.80
N SER A 75 11.03 1.90 8.56
CA SER A 75 11.97 2.63 7.69
C SER A 75 11.83 4.15 7.85
N LYS A 76 12.93 4.90 7.61
CA LYS A 76 12.84 6.35 7.51
C LYS A 76 12.23 6.75 6.17
N ALA A 77 11.30 7.71 6.21
CA ALA A 77 10.66 8.34 5.06
C ALA A 77 11.66 9.10 4.16
#